data_AF-A0A4Q1VN73-F1
#
_entry.id   AF-A0A4Q1VN73-F1
#
_cell.length_a   1.000
_cell.length_b   1.000
_cell.length_c   1.000
_cell.angle_alpha   90.00
_cell.angle_beta   90.00
_cell.angle_gamma   90.00
#
_symmetry.space_group_name_H-M   'P 1'
#
loop_
_entity.id
_entity.type
_entity.pdbx_description
1 polymer ?
#
loop_
_entity_poly.entity_id
_entity_poly.type
_entity_poly.pdbx_seq_one_letter_code
_entity_poly.pdbx_strand_id
1 'polypeptide(L)'
;MADPVDNLDAFPEPIQTLNFEATGRKVVQWAQDPSTRPRDLAEFKAQLDGLVVVPDRYKEIQIVQGYDHVFFLRLPPNNQVTQSQKKLQTEQGGMADYGIPEFYFDAILEKVPFNRDSFFYSRIADYTIRGCR
;
A
#
# COMPACT_ATOMS: atom_id res chain seq x y z
N MET A 1 22.59 -11.90 12.12
CA MET A 1 22.21 -12.02 10.69
C MET A 1 21.79 -10.64 10.24
N ALA A 2 22.21 -10.17 9.07
CA ALA A 2 21.74 -8.89 8.52
C ALA A 2 20.21 -8.94 8.35
N ASP A 3 19.51 -7.85 8.64
CA ASP A 3 18.07 -7.77 8.45
C ASP A 3 17.78 -8.00 6.95
N PRO A 4 16.75 -8.78 6.57
CA PRO A 4 16.34 -8.94 5.17
C PRO A 4 16.17 -7.62 4.40
N VAL A 5 15.89 -6.49 5.08
CA VAL A 5 15.84 -5.14 4.48
C VAL A 5 17.21 -4.59 4.06
N ASP A 6 18.30 -5.16 4.56
CA ASP A 6 19.69 -4.83 4.22
C ASP A 6 20.27 -5.75 3.14
N ASN A 7 19.56 -6.83 2.77
CA ASN A 7 19.93 -7.62 1.62
C ASN A 7 19.50 -6.89 0.34
N LEU A 8 20.45 -6.18 -0.26
CA LEU A 8 20.25 -5.37 -1.44
C LEU A 8 19.92 -6.20 -2.69
N ASP A 9 20.19 -7.50 -2.73
CA ASP A 9 19.94 -8.35 -3.89
C ASP A 9 18.55 -8.99 -3.88
N ALA A 10 17.82 -8.89 -2.77
CA ALA A 10 16.43 -9.31 -2.70
C ALA A 10 15.52 -8.21 -3.24
N PHE A 11 14.62 -8.55 -4.17
CA PHE A 11 13.51 -7.69 -4.57
C PHE A 11 12.19 -8.22 -4.00
N PRO A 12 11.87 -7.90 -2.74
CA PRO A 12 10.73 -8.50 -2.09
C PRO A 12 9.44 -7.83 -2.61
N GLU A 13 8.62 -8.57 -3.37
CA GLU A 13 7.38 -8.10 -4.02
C GLU A 13 6.52 -7.24 -3.08
N PRO A 14 6.08 -6.02 -3.44
CA PRO A 14 5.29 -5.19 -2.55
C PRO A 14 3.92 -5.82 -2.21
N ILE A 15 3.27 -5.31 -1.16
CA ILE A 15 1.84 -5.60 -0.93
C ILE A 15 1.06 -5.13 -2.15
N GLN A 16 0.21 -6.00 -2.70
CA GLN A 16 -0.61 -5.67 -3.88
C GLN A 16 -2.04 -5.41 -3.45
N THR A 17 -2.59 -4.25 -3.81
CA THR A 17 -4.00 -3.91 -3.55
C THR A 17 -4.81 -4.22 -4.81
N LEU A 18 -5.73 -5.17 -4.70
CA LEU A 18 -6.59 -5.63 -5.81
C LEU A 18 -7.84 -4.76 -5.93
N ASN A 19 -8.37 -4.28 -4.79
CA ASN A 19 -9.53 -3.40 -4.73
C ASN A 19 -9.26 -2.22 -3.78
N PHE A 20 -8.87 -1.08 -4.34
CA PHE A 20 -8.49 0.10 -3.57
C PHE A 20 -9.66 0.69 -2.78
N GLU A 21 -10.85 0.78 -3.36
CA GLU A 21 -12.01 1.36 -2.65
C GLU A 21 -12.39 0.51 -1.43
N ALA A 22 -12.59 -0.80 -1.62
CA ALA A 22 -13.00 -1.68 -0.52
C ALA A 22 -11.93 -1.76 0.58
N THR A 23 -10.65 -1.78 0.19
CA THR A 23 -9.53 -1.71 1.13
C THR A 23 -9.55 -0.40 1.92
N GLY A 24 -9.78 0.73 1.26
CA GLY A 24 -9.85 2.04 1.89
C GLY A 24 -10.98 2.14 2.92
N ARG A 25 -12.14 1.55 2.61
CA ARG A 25 -13.27 1.47 3.54
C ARG A 25 -12.91 0.69 4.81
N LYS A 26 -12.15 -0.42 4.69
CA LYS A 26 -11.64 -1.17 5.85
C LYS A 26 -10.70 -0.31 6.71
N VAL A 27 -9.77 0.41 6.08
CA VAL A 27 -8.84 1.31 6.79
C VAL A 27 -9.59 2.44 7.52
N VAL A 28 -10.62 3.02 6.90
CA VAL A 28 -11.47 4.03 7.55
C VAL A 28 -12.23 3.44 8.73
N GLN A 29 -12.79 2.24 8.57
CA GLN A 29 -13.46 1.52 9.65
C GLN A 29 -12.52 1.34 10.87
N TRP A 30 -11.29 0.88 10.62
CA TRP A 30 -10.26 0.72 11.66
C TRP A 30 -9.85 2.03 12.35
N ALA A 31 -9.87 3.13 11.60
CA ALA A 31 -9.53 4.45 12.12
C ALA A 31 -10.64 5.04 13.00
N GLN A 32 -11.90 4.81 12.62
CA GLN A 32 -13.09 5.33 13.31
C GLN A 32 -13.56 4.46 14.48
N ASP A 33 -13.36 3.15 14.40
CA ASP A 33 -13.71 2.19 15.44
C ASP A 33 -12.52 1.27 15.75
N PRO A 34 -11.77 1.56 16.83
CA PRO A 34 -10.62 0.75 17.24
C PRO A 34 -10.94 -0.72 17.50
N SER A 35 -12.20 -1.06 17.83
CA SER A 35 -12.60 -2.45 18.10
C SER A 35 -12.64 -3.32 16.85
N THR A 36 -12.64 -2.71 15.67
CA THR A 36 -12.66 -3.40 14.37
C THR A 36 -11.27 -3.68 13.81
N ARG A 37 -10.22 -3.13 14.44
CA ARG A 37 -8.83 -3.28 13.98
C ARG A 37 -8.40 -4.75 14.03
N PRO A 38 -7.59 -5.21 13.06
CA PRO A 38 -6.95 -6.51 13.20
C PRO A 38 -5.98 -6.47 14.38
N ARG A 39 -5.96 -7.54 15.17
CA ARG A 39 -5.10 -7.67 16.35
C ARG A 39 -3.70 -8.12 15.99
N ASP A 40 -3.56 -8.82 14.86
CA ASP A 40 -2.33 -9.38 14.36
C ASP A 40 -2.34 -9.48 12.83
N LEU A 41 -1.24 -10.00 12.27
CA LEU A 41 -1.10 -10.14 10.82
C LEU A 41 -2.08 -11.16 10.22
N ALA A 42 -2.47 -12.19 10.96
CA ALA A 42 -3.40 -13.20 10.47
C ALA A 42 -4.79 -12.62 10.31
N GLU A 43 -5.27 -11.84 11.28
CA GLU A 43 -6.51 -11.09 11.16
C GLU A 43 -6.46 -10.02 10.09
N PHE A 44 -5.33 -9.32 9.94
CA PHE A 44 -5.15 -8.35 8.87
C PHE A 44 -5.33 -9.00 7.50
N LYS A 45 -4.69 -10.16 7.27
CA LYS A 45 -4.85 -10.94 6.04
C LYS A 45 -6.31 -11.40 5.85
N ALA A 46 -6.94 -11.91 6.91
CA ALA A 46 -8.33 -12.39 6.85
C ALA A 46 -9.34 -11.27 6.55
N GLN A 47 -9.19 -10.10 7.17
CA GLN A 47 -10.09 -8.96 6.96
C GLN A 47 -9.95 -8.32 5.57
N LEU A 48 -8.82 -8.55 4.89
CA LEU A 48 -8.51 -8.07 3.55
C LEU A 48 -8.49 -9.19 2.50
N ASP A 49 -9.03 -10.36 2.82
CA ASP A 49 -9.09 -11.48 1.87
C ASP A 49 -9.81 -11.07 0.58
N GLY A 50 -9.22 -11.42 -0.56
CA GLY A 50 -9.67 -10.98 -1.89
C GLY A 50 -9.50 -9.48 -2.19
N LEU A 51 -9.08 -8.65 -1.23
CA LEU A 51 -8.86 -7.21 -1.43
C LEU A 51 -7.38 -6.86 -1.57
N VAL A 52 -6.50 -7.54 -0.82
CA VAL A 52 -5.07 -7.27 -0.75
C VAL A 52 -4.29 -8.58 -0.69
N VAL A 53 -3.22 -8.68 -1.49
CA VAL A 53 -2.26 -9.78 -1.42
C VAL A 53 -1.08 -9.35 -0.55
N VAL A 54 -0.91 -10.02 0.59
CA VAL A 54 0.15 -9.75 1.57
C VAL A 54 1.24 -10.81 1.46
N PRO A 55 2.46 -10.46 1.00
CA PRO A 55 3.58 -11.39 0.87
C PRO A 55 3.94 -12.11 2.18
N ASP A 56 4.33 -13.38 2.08
CA ASP A 56 4.63 -14.22 3.26
C ASP A 56 5.86 -13.80 4.07
N ARG A 57 6.68 -12.89 3.53
CA ARG A 57 7.80 -12.31 4.28
C ARG A 57 7.35 -11.48 5.48
N TYR A 58 6.16 -10.86 5.42
CA TYR A 58 5.65 -10.08 6.53
C TYR A 58 5.28 -11.07 7.65
N LYS A 59 5.84 -10.85 8.84
CA LYS A 59 5.63 -11.71 10.02
C LYS A 59 4.81 -11.03 11.11
N GLU A 60 4.79 -9.71 11.10
CA GLU A 60 4.11 -8.88 12.07
C GLU A 60 3.45 -7.69 11.38
N ILE A 61 2.50 -7.08 12.09
CA ILE A 61 1.87 -5.82 11.72
C ILE A 61 2.05 -4.82 12.85
N GLN A 62 2.40 -3.59 12.49
CA GLN A 62 2.39 -2.46 13.41
C GLN A 62 1.35 -1.45 12.90
N ILE A 63 0.31 -1.22 13.71
CA ILE A 63 -0.75 -0.26 13.40
C ILE A 63 -0.39 1.06 14.05
N VAL A 64 -0.22 2.10 13.23
CA VAL A 64 0.06 3.47 13.67
C VAL A 64 -1.11 4.36 13.25
N GLN A 65 -1.72 5.06 14.21
CA GLN A 65 -2.73 6.08 13.95
C GLN A 65 -2.17 7.45 14.34
N GLY A 66 -2.33 8.42 13.45
CA GLY A 66 -1.89 9.79 13.66
C GLY A 66 -2.67 10.51 14.77
N TYR A 67 -1.99 11.45 15.42
CA TYR A 67 -2.57 12.45 16.32
C TYR A 67 -2.28 13.83 15.75
N ASP A 68 -3.07 14.84 16.12
CA ASP A 68 -2.99 16.21 15.59
C ASP A 68 -1.62 16.90 15.80
N HIS A 69 -0.84 16.46 16.79
CA HIS A 69 0.44 17.06 17.17
C HIS A 69 1.66 16.14 16.96
N VAL A 70 1.49 14.94 16.39
CA VAL A 70 2.59 13.98 16.17
C VAL A 70 2.66 13.58 14.70
N PHE A 71 3.79 13.87 14.06
CA PHE A 71 4.09 13.44 12.70
C PHE A 71 4.86 12.12 12.69
N PHE A 72 4.41 11.15 11.90
CA PHE A 72 5.08 9.86 11.71
C PHE A 72 5.77 9.80 10.35
N LEU A 73 7.10 9.67 10.35
CA LEU A 73 7.88 9.42 9.14
C LEU A 73 8.02 7.91 8.92
N ARG A 74 7.32 7.36 7.93
CA ARG A 74 7.50 5.97 7.49
C ARG A 74 8.53 5.93 6.35
N LEU A 75 9.70 5.37 6.64
CA LEU A 75 10.73 5.13 5.63
C LEU A 75 10.51 3.77 4.94
N PRO A 76 10.66 3.67 3.61
CA PRO A 76 10.66 2.38 2.93
C PRO A 76 11.94 1.56 3.24
N PRO A 77 11.90 0.23 3.10
CA PRO A 77 13.10 -0.60 3.16
C PRO A 77 14.17 -0.14 2.16
N ASN A 78 15.43 -0.11 2.59
CA ASN A 78 16.55 0.36 1.76
C ASN A 78 16.72 -0.49 0.49
N ASN A 79 16.61 -1.81 0.62
CA ASN A 79 16.67 -2.72 -0.54
C ASN A 79 15.57 -2.44 -1.58
N GLN A 80 14.34 -2.15 -1.15
CA GLN A 80 13.25 -1.78 -2.07
C GLN A 80 13.62 -0.53 -2.84
N VAL A 81 13.99 0.56 -2.16
CA VAL A 81 14.38 1.83 -2.83
C VAL A 81 15.53 1.61 -3.80
N THR A 82 16.58 0.92 -3.37
CA THR A 82 17.77 0.65 -4.18
C THR A 82 17.42 -0.13 -5.46
N GLN A 83 16.57 -1.14 -5.33
CA GLN A 83 16.15 -1.96 -6.47
C GLN A 83 15.14 -1.25 -7.37
N SER A 84 14.18 -0.48 -6.82
CA SER A 84 13.31 0.38 -7.61
C SER A 84 14.14 1.38 -8.43
N GLN A 85 15.16 2.00 -7.85
CA GLN A 85 16.06 2.93 -8.55
C GLN A 85 16.82 2.25 -9.69
N LYS A 86 17.38 1.05 -9.47
CA LYS A 86 18.02 0.26 -10.53
C LYS A 86 17.03 -0.08 -11.65
N LYS A 87 15.81 -0.51 -11.31
CA LYS A 87 14.77 -0.81 -12.29
C LYS A 87 14.40 0.42 -13.13
N LEU A 88 14.28 1.59 -12.51
CA LEU A 88 13.95 2.84 -13.22
C LEU A 88 15.04 3.28 -14.21
N GLN A 89 16.30 2.87 -14.01
CA GLN A 89 17.37 3.16 -14.97
C GLN A 89 17.30 2.30 -16.23
N THR A 90 16.69 1.12 -16.15
CA THR A 90 16.65 0.14 -17.24
C THR A 90 15.28 0.00 -17.88
N GLU A 91 14.22 0.41 -17.18
CA GLU A 91 12.86 0.30 -17.64
C GLU A 91 12.54 1.26 -18.79
N GLN A 92 11.84 0.74 -19.79
CA GLN A 92 11.31 1.48 -20.92
C GLN A 92 9.79 1.38 -20.84
N GLY A 93 9.09 2.51 -20.93
CA GLY A 93 7.64 2.53 -20.78
C GLY A 93 7.09 3.89 -20.33
N GLY A 94 5.76 3.98 -20.28
CA GLY A 94 5.03 5.15 -19.79
C GLY A 94 4.54 5.00 -18.35
N MET A 95 3.65 5.90 -17.93
CA MET A 95 3.06 5.89 -16.58
C MET A 95 2.26 4.61 -16.25
N ALA A 96 1.71 3.94 -17.27
CA ALA A 96 1.04 2.66 -17.12
C ALA A 96 2.03 1.56 -16.71
N ASP A 97 3.22 1.53 -17.33
CA ASP A 97 4.28 0.55 -17.04
C ASP A 97 4.92 0.78 -15.67
N TYR A 98 4.89 2.04 -15.19
CA TYR A 98 5.26 2.37 -13.82
C TYR A 98 4.34 1.72 -12.78
N GLY A 99 3.15 1.26 -13.15
CA GLY A 99 2.20 0.62 -12.25
C GLY A 99 1.45 1.63 -11.37
N ILE A 100 1.11 2.80 -11.90
CA ILE A 100 0.19 3.73 -11.24
C ILE A 100 -1.21 3.09 -11.19
N PRO A 101 -1.91 3.09 -10.03
CA PRO A 101 -3.25 2.53 -9.92
C PRO A 101 -4.23 3.16 -10.90
N GLU A 102 -5.11 2.33 -11.48
CA GLU A 102 -6.02 2.75 -12.55
C GLU A 102 -6.94 3.91 -12.14
N PHE A 103 -7.39 3.93 -10.88
CA PHE A 103 -8.29 4.97 -10.36
C PHE A 103 -7.71 6.40 -10.46
N TYR A 104 -6.39 6.58 -10.56
CA TYR A 104 -5.80 7.90 -10.84
C TYR A 104 -6.04 8.33 -12.29
N PHE A 105 -5.93 7.41 -13.23
CA PHE A 105 -6.19 7.70 -14.64
C PHE A 105 -7.67 7.95 -14.87
N ASP A 106 -8.55 7.20 -14.20
CA ASP A 106 -9.99 7.42 -14.25
C ASP A 106 -10.37 8.83 -13.79
N ALA A 107 -9.72 9.32 -12.72
CA ALA A 107 -9.95 10.67 -12.20
C ALA A 107 -9.43 11.78 -13.14
N ILE A 108 -8.29 11.56 -13.79
CA ILE A 108 -7.66 12.57 -14.69
C ILE A 108 -8.34 12.59 -16.07
N LEU A 109 -8.68 11.42 -16.60
CA LEU A 109 -9.18 11.25 -17.96
C LEU A 109 -10.71 11.24 -18.03
N GLU A 110 -11.39 11.35 -16.89
CA GLU A 110 -12.86 11.33 -16.77
C GLU A 110 -13.50 10.11 -17.47
N LYS A 111 -12.80 8.98 -17.51
CA LYS A 111 -13.22 7.75 -18.23
C LYS A 111 -14.49 7.12 -17.67
N VAL A 112 -14.75 7.36 -16.38
CA VAL A 112 -15.97 6.98 -15.68
C VAL A 112 -16.51 8.22 -14.95
N PRO A 113 -17.82 8.28 -14.65
CA PRO A 113 -18.34 9.35 -13.80
C PRO A 113 -17.55 9.41 -12.50
N PHE A 114 -16.83 10.50 -12.31
CA PHE A 114 -15.92 10.64 -11.17
C PHE A 114 -16.70 10.58 -9.86
N ASN A 115 -16.46 9.53 -9.08
CA ASN A 115 -17.06 9.35 -7.76
C ASN A 115 -16.04 9.78 -6.68
N ARG A 116 -16.33 10.92 -6.04
CA ARG A 116 -15.48 11.51 -4.99
C ARG A 116 -15.26 10.57 -3.81
N ASP A 117 -16.28 9.82 -3.41
CA ASP A 117 -16.20 8.91 -2.27
C ASP A 117 -15.31 7.71 -2.61
N SER A 118 -15.52 7.11 -3.78
CA SER A 118 -14.68 6.00 -4.26
C SER A 118 -13.22 6.41 -4.39
N PHE A 119 -12.96 7.60 -4.94
CA PHE A 119 -11.61 8.16 -5.04
C PHE A 119 -10.99 8.43 -3.67
N PHE A 120 -11.76 8.98 -2.73
CA PHE A 120 -11.33 9.22 -1.34
C PHE A 120 -10.88 7.92 -0.66
N TYR A 121 -11.71 6.86 -0.67
CA TYR A 121 -11.33 5.58 -0.08
C TYR A 121 -10.14 4.95 -0.81
N SER A 122 -10.11 5.02 -2.14
CA SER A 122 -9.00 4.45 -2.93
C SER A 122 -7.66 5.10 -2.60
N ARG A 123 -7.64 6.43 -2.40
CA ARG A 123 -6.46 7.16 -1.92
C ARG A 123 -6.02 6.67 -0.54
N ILE A 124 -6.96 6.48 0.40
CA ILE A 124 -6.66 5.95 1.74
C ILE A 124 -5.94 4.61 1.67
N ALA A 125 -6.41 3.68 0.83
CA ALA A 125 -5.74 2.39 0.64
C ALA A 125 -4.30 2.56 0.12
N ASP A 126 -4.10 3.40 -0.90
CA ASP A 126 -2.80 3.57 -1.56
C ASP A 126 -1.74 4.13 -0.60
N TYR A 127 -2.04 5.17 0.18
CA TYR A 127 -1.03 5.76 1.07
C TYR A 127 -0.85 5.04 2.42
N THR A 128 -1.74 4.12 2.81
CA THR A 128 -1.63 3.39 4.09
C THR A 128 -0.98 2.02 3.93
N ILE A 129 -1.33 1.27 2.90
CA ILE A 129 -0.95 -0.15 2.77
C ILE A 129 0.18 -0.37 1.77
N ARG A 130 0.26 0.44 0.72
CA ARG A 130 1.22 0.20 -0.36
C ARG A 130 2.67 0.46 0.06
N GLY A 131 3.58 -0.39 -0.41
CA GLY A 131 5.03 -0.22 -0.28
C GLY A 131 5.67 0.37 -1.53
N CYS A 132 6.99 0.61 -1.48
CA CYS A 132 7.75 0.97 -2.68
C CYS A 132 7.65 -0.13 -3.74
N ARG A 133 7.67 0.29 -5.01
CA ARG A 133 7.48 -0.57 -6.18
C ARG A 133 8.60 -1.56 -6.37
#